data_AF-A0A7N9AKR3-F1
#
_entry.id   AF-A0A7N9AKR3-F1
#
_cell.length_a   1.000
_cell.length_b   1.000
_cell.length_c   1.000
_cell.angle_alpha   90.00
_cell.angle_beta   90.00
_cell.angle_gamma   90.00
#
_symmetry.space_group_name_H-M   'P 1'
#
loop_
_entity.id
_entity.type
_entity.pdbx_description
1 polymer ?
#
loop_
_entity_poly.entity_id
_entity_poly.type
_entity_poly.pdbx_seq_one_letter_code
_entity_poly.pdbx_strand_id
1 'polypeptide(L)'
;MSIFCFFQNNEIILSEENVRVIKQSNGVDIPYHINTMGIYLVIEAKNGLVLIWNRRTTLLIKLNSAFKGKVCGLCGNYDGNIKNDFTRRNKEVVVDPLQFGNSWRVSPTCPMTDTPKNPCSLYSHRQAWALKHCSIINSEVFSTCHSKVDPQSYYDACVSDTCACNTGGDCECFCAAVAAYAAACNEAGACVKWRTPTICPLFCDFYNPDGECEWHYEPCGKPCMKTCRNPSGVCYNKIPPLEGTYNTACECPYMQVFL
;
A
#
# COMPACT_ATOMS: atom_id res chain seq x y z
N MET A 1 -1.68 14.49 0.02
CA MET A 1 -2.81 13.54 -0.17
C MET A 1 -3.39 13.22 1.20
N SER A 2 -4.71 13.13 1.33
CA SER A 2 -5.35 12.74 2.58
C SER A 2 -6.37 11.63 2.31
N ILE A 3 -6.47 10.67 3.22
CA ILE A 3 -7.42 9.55 3.16
C ILE A 3 -8.37 9.68 4.33
N PHE A 4 -9.67 9.63 4.04
CA PHE A 4 -10.73 9.70 5.04
C PHE A 4 -11.37 8.31 5.15
N CYS A 5 -11.30 7.72 6.34
CA CYS A 5 -11.89 6.42 6.62
C CYS A 5 -13.04 6.59 7.61
N PHE A 6 -14.25 6.25 7.17
CA PHE A 6 -15.46 6.35 7.98
C PHE A 6 -15.81 4.97 8.56
N PHE A 7 -15.54 4.79 9.84
CA PHE A 7 -15.85 3.59 10.62
C PHE A 7 -17.07 3.84 11.50
N GLN A 8 -18.27 3.71 10.92
CA GLN A 8 -19.53 4.04 11.59
C GLN A 8 -19.51 5.45 12.19
N ASN A 9 -19.19 5.58 13.48
CA ASN A 9 -19.20 6.83 14.24
C ASN A 9 -17.82 7.51 14.32
N ASN A 10 -16.76 6.83 13.85
CA ASN A 10 -15.41 7.37 13.85
C ASN A 10 -14.99 7.75 12.44
N GLU A 11 -14.43 8.95 12.31
CA GLU A 11 -13.73 9.38 11.11
C GLU A 11 -12.23 9.37 11.40
N ILE A 12 -11.48 8.58 10.65
CA ILE A 12 -10.03 8.53 10.73
C ILE A 12 -9.49 9.27 9.50
N ILE A 13 -8.77 10.36 9.75
CA ILE A 13 -8.13 11.17 8.73
C ILE A 13 -6.65 10.83 8.74
N LEU A 14 -6.17 10.32 7.61
CA LEU A 14 -4.76 10.04 7.35
C LEU A 14 -4.22 11.15 6.46
N SER A 15 -3.18 11.85 6.90
CA SER A 15 -2.57 12.91 6.10
C SER A 15 -1.09 12.97 6.40
N GLU A 16 -0.27 12.75 5.37
CA GLU A 16 1.20 12.70 5.45
C GLU A 16 1.68 11.74 6.55
N GLU A 17 2.12 12.27 7.70
CA GLU A 17 2.59 11.49 8.84
C GLU A 17 1.58 11.42 10.00
N ASN A 18 0.47 12.15 9.88
CA ASN A 18 -0.51 12.32 10.95
C ASN A 18 -1.72 11.41 10.78
N VAL A 19 -2.14 10.84 11.90
CA VAL A 19 -3.40 10.10 12.04
C VAL A 19 -4.28 10.85 13.03
N ARG A 20 -5.41 11.37 12.56
CA ARG A 20 -6.40 12.06 13.41
C ARG A 20 -7.66 11.22 13.47
N VAL A 21 -8.15 10.99 14.68
CA VAL A 21 -9.42 10.28 14.92
C VAL A 21 -10.44 11.28 15.45
N ILE A 22 -11.53 11.46 14.71
CA ILE A 22 -12.64 12.34 15.06
C ILE A 22 -13.85 11.46 15.40
N LYS A 23 -14.36 11.59 16.63
CA LYS A 23 -15.65 10.98 17.02
C LYS A 23 -16.79 11.83 16.50
N GLN A 24 -17.59 11.28 15.60
CA GLN A 24 -18.75 11.95 15.02
C GLN A 24 -20.05 11.70 15.81
N SER A 25 -20.18 10.58 16.54
CA SER A 25 -21.39 10.28 17.34
C SER A 25 -21.14 9.33 18.52
N ASN A 26 -22.12 9.23 19.43
CA ASN A 26 -22.12 8.33 20.60
C ASN A 26 -22.79 6.98 20.29
N GLY A 27 -22.28 6.24 19.32
CA GLY A 27 -22.75 4.87 19.00
C GLY A 27 -21.77 3.77 19.45
N VAL A 28 -22.13 2.51 19.19
CA VAL A 28 -21.22 1.37 19.41
C VAL A 28 -20.13 1.40 18.34
N ASP A 29 -18.87 1.50 18.75
CA ASP A 29 -17.74 1.55 17.83
C ASP A 29 -17.29 0.15 17.39
N ILE A 30 -16.94 0.00 16.11
CA ILE A 30 -16.23 -1.19 15.62
C ILE A 30 -14.82 -1.17 16.23
N PRO A 31 -14.39 -2.20 16.98
CA PRO A 31 -13.02 -2.25 17.49
C PRO A 31 -12.02 -2.30 16.34
N TYR A 32 -11.01 -1.44 16.40
CA TYR A 32 -9.91 -1.41 15.45
C TYR A 32 -8.56 -1.18 16.15
N HIS A 33 -7.48 -1.60 15.50
CA HIS A 33 -6.11 -1.33 15.91
C HIS A 33 -5.41 -0.50 14.84
N ILE A 34 -4.58 0.44 15.28
CA ILE A 34 -3.71 1.24 14.41
C ILE A 34 -2.26 0.89 14.78
N ASN A 35 -1.59 0.21 13.87
CA ASN A 35 -0.21 -0.26 14.03
C ASN A 35 0.68 0.33 12.95
N THR A 36 1.94 0.58 13.30
CA THR A 36 2.99 0.85 12.31
C THR A 36 3.74 -0.46 12.07
N MET A 37 3.85 -0.88 10.81
CA MET A 37 4.51 -2.12 10.41
C MET A 37 5.44 -1.82 9.25
N GLY A 38 6.76 -1.87 9.50
CA GLY A 38 7.74 -1.45 8.53
C GLY A 38 7.51 0.00 8.11
N ILE A 39 7.40 0.24 6.80
CA ILE A 39 7.12 1.59 6.26
C ILE A 39 5.63 1.93 6.18
N TYR A 40 4.74 1.04 6.64
CA TYR A 40 3.29 1.17 6.48
C TYR A 40 2.58 1.54 7.78
N LEU A 41 1.50 2.29 7.64
CA LEU A 41 0.43 2.39 8.63
C LEU A 41 -0.63 1.34 8.31
N VAL A 42 -1.00 0.53 9.29
CA VAL A 42 -2.01 -0.51 9.17
C VAL A 42 -3.17 -0.22 10.13
N ILE A 43 -4.37 -0.09 9.59
CA ILE A 43 -5.62 -0.04 10.36
C ILE A 43 -6.34 -1.35 10.16
N GLU A 44 -6.49 -2.10 11.25
CA GLU A 44 -7.15 -3.39 11.25
C GLU A 44 -8.44 -3.30 12.07
N ALA A 45 -9.59 -3.51 11.43
CA ALA A 45 -10.88 -3.52 12.09
C ALA A 45 -11.40 -4.95 12.28
N LYS A 46 -12.03 -5.20 13.44
CA LYS A 46 -12.56 -6.51 13.82
C LYS A 46 -13.64 -7.05 12.86
N ASN A 47 -14.29 -6.17 12.10
CA ASN A 47 -15.30 -6.56 11.11
C ASN A 47 -14.71 -7.19 9.83
N GLY A 48 -13.39 -7.23 9.68
CA GLY A 48 -12.74 -7.84 8.52
C GLY A 48 -12.13 -6.87 7.51
N LEU A 49 -12.13 -5.56 7.81
CA LEU A 49 -11.48 -4.54 6.98
C LEU A 49 -10.05 -4.31 7.46
N VAL A 50 -9.09 -4.36 6.54
CA VAL A 50 -7.70 -3.97 6.77
C VAL A 50 -7.32 -2.90 5.75
N LEU A 51 -6.82 -1.77 6.25
CA LEU A 51 -6.27 -0.68 5.45
C LEU A 51 -4.76 -0.65 5.66
N ILE A 52 -3.99 -0.62 4.57
CA ILE A 52 -2.53 -0.56 4.61
C ILE A 52 -2.11 0.62 3.75
N TRP A 53 -1.43 1.59 4.35
CA TRP A 53 -1.05 2.81 3.67
C TRP A 53 0.45 3.07 3.84
N ASN A 54 1.15 3.35 2.74
CA ASN A 54 2.59 3.63 2.75
C ASN A 54 2.95 5.06 3.17
N ARG A 55 1.99 5.81 3.76
CA ARG A 55 2.13 7.23 4.15
C ARG A 55 2.36 8.21 2.99
N ARG A 56 2.23 7.72 1.76
CA ARG A 56 2.40 8.49 0.52
C ARG A 56 1.18 8.26 -0.37
N THR A 57 1.36 7.57 -1.48
CA THR A 57 0.36 7.42 -2.55
C THR A 57 -0.29 6.04 -2.61
N THR A 58 0.29 5.02 -1.97
CA THR A 58 -0.17 3.64 -2.11
C THR A 58 -1.06 3.25 -0.94
N LEU A 59 -2.29 2.87 -1.29
CA LEU A 59 -3.30 2.36 -0.36
C LEU A 59 -3.71 0.95 -0.80
N LEU A 60 -3.62 -0.02 0.12
CA LEU A 60 -4.18 -1.35 -0.07
C LEU A 60 -5.36 -1.53 0.89
N ILE A 61 -6.48 -2.00 0.35
CA ILE A 61 -7.68 -2.34 1.10
C ILE A 61 -7.89 -3.84 0.99
N LYS A 62 -7.95 -4.52 2.13
CA LYS A 62 -8.33 -5.94 2.21
C LYS A 62 -9.64 -6.07 2.95
N LEU A 63 -10.52 -6.89 2.38
CA LEU A 63 -11.83 -7.18 2.94
C LEU A 63 -11.97 -8.68 3.15
N ASN A 64 -12.63 -9.07 4.23
CA ASN A 64 -13.05 -10.45 4.41
C ASN A 64 -14.16 -10.83 3.40
N SER A 65 -14.37 -12.12 3.21
CA SER A 65 -15.38 -12.64 2.28
C SER A 65 -16.83 -12.27 2.65
N ALA A 66 -17.10 -11.78 3.86
CA ALA A 66 -18.43 -11.35 4.27
C ALA A 66 -18.90 -10.08 3.52
N PHE A 67 -17.97 -9.31 2.95
CA PHE A 67 -18.23 -8.15 2.09
C PHE A 67 -18.44 -8.50 0.61
N LYS A 68 -18.31 -9.78 0.21
CA LYS A 68 -18.44 -10.23 -1.18
C LYS A 68 -19.78 -9.78 -1.78
N GLY A 69 -19.75 -9.00 -2.85
CA GLY A 69 -20.94 -8.45 -3.53
C GLY A 69 -21.73 -7.40 -2.73
N LYS A 70 -21.18 -6.88 -1.62
CA LYS A 70 -21.84 -5.88 -0.75
C LYS A 70 -21.15 -4.52 -0.76
N VAL A 71 -20.12 -4.37 -1.58
CA VAL A 71 -19.36 -3.12 -1.72
C VAL A 71 -19.57 -2.53 -3.10
N CYS A 72 -19.22 -1.26 -3.23
CA CYS A 72 -19.20 -0.54 -4.48
C CYS A 72 -18.18 0.59 -4.39
N GLY A 73 -17.71 1.09 -5.53
CA GLY A 73 -16.74 2.17 -5.60
C GLY A 73 -15.72 1.92 -6.69
N LEU A 74 -14.61 2.66 -6.63
CA LEU A 74 -13.51 2.54 -7.58
C LEU A 74 -12.79 1.19 -7.52
N CYS A 75 -12.91 0.45 -6.40
CA CYS A 75 -12.36 -0.89 -6.24
C CYS A 75 -13.32 -2.02 -6.70
N GLY A 76 -14.38 -1.69 -7.45
CA GLY A 76 -15.37 -2.66 -7.93
C GLY A 76 -16.38 -3.07 -6.86
N ASN A 77 -17.01 -4.23 -7.06
CA ASN A 77 -18.08 -4.75 -6.18
C ASN A 77 -17.70 -6.00 -5.38
N TYR A 78 -16.48 -6.52 -5.61
CA TYR A 78 -15.94 -7.71 -4.95
C TYR A 78 -16.84 -8.94 -5.08
N ASP A 79 -17.48 -9.19 -6.23
CA ASP A 79 -18.28 -10.41 -6.47
C ASP A 79 -17.46 -11.54 -7.16
N GLY A 80 -16.27 -11.22 -7.66
CA GLY A 80 -15.38 -12.13 -8.39
C GLY A 80 -15.55 -12.09 -9.92
N ASN A 81 -16.36 -11.18 -10.46
CA ASN A 81 -16.59 -11.01 -11.89
C ASN A 81 -16.04 -9.67 -12.40
N ILE A 82 -14.84 -9.71 -12.98
CA ILE A 82 -14.17 -8.51 -13.50
C ILE A 82 -14.96 -7.74 -14.57
N LYS A 83 -15.96 -8.37 -15.22
CA LYS A 83 -16.74 -7.76 -16.30
C LYS A 83 -17.73 -6.71 -15.81
N ASN A 84 -18.06 -6.69 -14.52
CA ASN A 84 -19.01 -5.74 -13.95
C ASN A 84 -18.37 -4.80 -12.91
N ASP A 85 -17.05 -4.83 -12.73
CA ASP A 85 -16.38 -3.96 -11.76
C ASP A 85 -16.52 -2.48 -12.10
N PHE A 86 -16.66 -2.14 -13.39
CA PHE A 86 -16.98 -0.78 -13.85
C PHE A 86 -18.48 -0.45 -13.75
N THR A 87 -19.06 -0.71 -12.56
CA THR A 87 -20.42 -0.30 -12.21
C THR A 87 -20.43 1.12 -11.65
N ARG A 88 -21.18 2.03 -12.28
CA ARG A 88 -21.34 3.42 -11.84
C ARG A 88 -22.24 3.55 -10.62
N ARG A 89 -22.28 4.73 -10.01
CA ARG A 89 -23.16 5.06 -8.88
C ARG A 89 -24.66 4.84 -9.16
N ASN A 90 -25.10 5.00 -10.40
CA ASN A 90 -26.48 4.71 -10.83
C ASN A 90 -26.73 3.24 -11.20
N LYS A 91 -25.80 2.33 -10.86
CA LYS A 91 -25.84 0.88 -11.12
C LYS A 91 -25.71 0.46 -12.59
N GLU A 92 -25.38 1.38 -13.46
CA GLU A 92 -25.09 1.10 -14.86
C GLU A 92 -23.67 0.55 -15.02
N VAL A 93 -23.51 -0.53 -15.79
CA VAL A 93 -22.20 -1.09 -16.12
C VAL A 93 -21.68 -0.43 -17.39
N VAL A 94 -20.46 0.11 -17.33
CA VAL A 94 -19.79 0.74 -18.48
C VAL A 94 -18.48 0.02 -18.80
N VAL A 95 -17.97 0.20 -20.02
CA VAL A 95 -16.67 -0.36 -20.44
C VAL A 95 -15.54 0.67 -20.36
N ASP A 96 -15.89 1.95 -20.36
CA ASP A 96 -14.93 3.06 -20.36
C ASP A 96 -14.49 3.40 -18.93
N PRO A 97 -13.19 3.23 -18.58
CA PRO A 97 -12.66 3.59 -17.27
C PRO A 97 -12.88 5.06 -16.91
N LEU A 98 -12.89 5.96 -17.90
CA LEU A 98 -13.03 7.40 -17.65
C LEU A 98 -14.45 7.75 -17.20
N GLN A 99 -15.47 7.20 -17.89
CA GLN A 99 -16.86 7.30 -17.46
C GLN A 99 -17.08 6.66 -16.08
N PHE A 100 -16.48 5.49 -15.83
CA PHE A 100 -16.54 4.83 -14.53
C PHE A 100 -15.96 5.71 -13.41
N GLY A 101 -14.71 6.18 -13.56
CA GLY A 101 -14.03 7.00 -12.56
C GLY A 101 -14.74 8.32 -12.28
N ASN A 102 -15.18 9.03 -13.32
CA ASN A 102 -15.92 10.28 -13.18
C ASN A 102 -17.28 10.12 -12.46
N SER A 103 -17.88 8.93 -12.50
CA SER A 103 -19.16 8.65 -11.81
C SER A 103 -19.03 8.55 -10.29
N TRP A 104 -17.81 8.34 -9.77
CA TRP A 104 -17.55 8.15 -8.34
C TRP A 104 -17.08 9.41 -7.61
N ARG A 105 -16.96 10.55 -8.30
CA ARG A 105 -16.68 11.85 -7.68
C ARG A 105 -17.66 12.14 -6.54
N VAL A 106 -17.15 12.68 -5.44
CA VAL A 106 -17.95 13.00 -4.25
C VAL A 106 -18.65 14.34 -4.41
N SER A 107 -17.92 15.37 -4.86
CA SER A 107 -18.49 16.69 -5.11
C SER A 107 -18.82 16.88 -6.60
N PRO A 108 -20.01 17.40 -6.94
CA PRO A 108 -20.35 17.76 -8.31
C PRO A 108 -19.53 18.94 -8.86
N THR A 109 -18.89 19.73 -7.98
CA THR A 109 -18.02 20.85 -8.37
C THR A 109 -16.63 20.40 -8.83
N CYS A 110 -16.24 19.15 -8.56
CA CYS A 110 -14.99 18.61 -9.08
C CYS A 110 -15.09 18.51 -10.62
N PRO A 111 -14.06 18.95 -11.37
CA PRO A 111 -14.07 18.82 -12.83
C PRO A 111 -14.15 17.35 -13.24
N MET A 112 -14.68 17.08 -14.43
CA MET A 112 -14.54 15.77 -15.06
C MET A 112 -13.11 15.63 -15.57
N THR A 113 -12.54 14.45 -15.42
CA THR A 113 -11.25 14.12 -16.01
C THR A 113 -11.46 13.78 -17.49
N ASP A 114 -10.57 14.30 -18.34
CA ASP A 114 -10.48 13.95 -19.76
C ASP A 114 -9.56 12.75 -19.99
N THR A 115 -9.48 12.26 -21.22
CA THR A 115 -8.58 11.18 -21.60
C THR A 115 -7.15 11.48 -21.14
N PRO A 116 -6.54 10.62 -20.29
CA PRO A 116 -5.20 10.86 -19.79
C PRO A 116 -4.20 10.85 -20.94
N LYS A 117 -3.34 11.88 -20.98
CA LYS A 117 -2.24 11.97 -21.94
C LYS A 117 -1.09 11.09 -21.46
N ASN A 118 -0.38 10.45 -22.38
CA ASN A 118 0.82 9.69 -22.05
C ASN A 118 1.89 10.61 -21.43
N PRO A 119 2.30 10.41 -20.16
CA PRO A 119 3.27 11.28 -19.50
C PRO A 119 4.65 11.26 -20.15
N CYS A 120 5.09 10.11 -20.68
CA CYS A 120 6.36 10.02 -21.39
C CYS A 120 6.33 10.74 -22.75
N SER A 121 5.16 10.91 -23.37
CA SER A 121 5.04 11.75 -24.57
C SER A 121 5.10 13.25 -24.22
N LEU A 122 4.53 13.64 -23.08
CA LEU A 122 4.59 15.02 -22.58
C LEU A 122 5.99 15.41 -22.07
N TYR A 123 6.69 14.45 -21.45
CA TYR A 123 8.00 14.64 -20.83
C TYR A 123 9.03 13.67 -21.42
N SER A 124 9.18 13.72 -22.76
CA SER A 124 10.02 12.79 -23.53
C SER A 124 11.48 12.68 -23.07
N HIS A 125 12.06 13.77 -22.57
CA HIS A 125 13.41 13.78 -22.00
C HIS A 125 13.59 12.83 -20.80
N ARG A 126 12.50 12.39 -20.15
CA ARG A 126 12.53 11.48 -18.99
C ARG A 126 12.32 10.03 -19.36
N GLN A 127 11.87 9.75 -20.60
CA GLN A 127 11.52 8.41 -21.04
C GLN A 127 12.71 7.43 -20.93
N ALA A 128 13.91 7.85 -21.33
CA ALA A 128 15.10 7.01 -21.23
C ALA A 128 15.44 6.64 -19.78
N TRP A 129 15.28 7.59 -18.85
CA TRP A 129 15.46 7.34 -17.41
C TRP A 129 14.41 6.36 -16.89
N ALA A 130 13.13 6.60 -17.22
CA ALA A 130 12.02 5.75 -16.82
C ALA A 130 12.20 4.29 -17.29
N LEU A 131 12.43 4.09 -18.58
CA LEU A 131 12.62 2.76 -19.17
C LEU A 131 13.79 2.01 -18.53
N LYS A 132 14.91 2.70 -18.30
CA LYS A 132 16.11 2.11 -17.70
C LYS A 132 15.86 1.72 -16.25
N HIS A 133 15.34 2.62 -15.42
CA HIS A 133 15.17 2.34 -13.98
C HIS A 133 14.06 1.33 -13.72
N CYS A 134 12.92 1.44 -14.40
CA CYS A 134 11.81 0.51 -14.24
C CYS A 134 12.12 -0.91 -14.75
N SER A 135 13.18 -1.09 -15.55
CA SER A 135 13.60 -2.42 -16.04
C SER A 135 13.94 -3.41 -14.93
N ILE A 136 14.22 -2.94 -13.70
CA ILE A 136 14.40 -3.80 -12.53
C ILE A 136 13.23 -4.77 -12.32
N ILE A 137 11.99 -4.34 -12.61
CA ILE A 137 10.78 -5.17 -12.48
C ILE A 137 10.85 -6.42 -13.36
N ASN A 138 11.46 -6.30 -14.55
CA ASN A 138 11.62 -7.40 -15.51
C ASN A 138 12.97 -8.12 -15.37
N SER A 139 13.84 -7.68 -14.45
CA SER A 139 15.18 -8.24 -14.27
C SER A 139 15.19 -9.50 -13.40
N GLU A 140 16.34 -10.16 -13.32
CA GLU A 140 16.54 -11.34 -12.47
C GLU A 140 16.25 -11.10 -10.99
N VAL A 141 16.32 -9.84 -10.53
CA VAL A 141 15.97 -9.44 -9.15
C VAL A 141 14.57 -9.93 -8.77
N PHE A 142 13.62 -9.87 -9.70
CA PHE A 142 12.23 -10.30 -9.48
C PHE A 142 11.88 -11.65 -10.12
N SER A 143 12.87 -12.41 -10.60
CA SER A 143 12.66 -13.69 -11.31
C SER A 143 11.78 -14.69 -10.54
N THR A 144 11.93 -14.75 -9.22
CA THR A 144 11.13 -15.64 -8.34
C THR A 144 9.65 -15.24 -8.26
N CYS A 145 9.31 -14.01 -8.66
CA CYS A 145 7.95 -13.48 -8.65
C CYS A 145 7.29 -13.48 -10.04
N HIS A 146 8.05 -13.44 -11.14
CA HIS A 146 7.50 -13.38 -12.51
C HIS A 146 6.50 -14.50 -12.82
N SER A 147 6.68 -15.68 -12.23
CA SER A 147 5.74 -16.81 -12.40
C SER A 147 4.46 -16.71 -11.55
N LYS A 148 4.42 -15.78 -10.59
CA LYS A 148 3.32 -15.60 -9.64
C LYS A 148 2.51 -14.34 -9.90
N VAL A 149 3.16 -13.27 -10.35
CA VAL A 149 2.55 -11.97 -10.65
C VAL A 149 3.13 -11.47 -11.97
N ASP A 150 2.26 -11.22 -12.95
CA ASP A 150 2.64 -10.66 -14.25
C ASP A 150 3.29 -9.28 -14.08
N PRO A 151 4.56 -9.09 -14.49
CA PRO A 151 5.26 -7.83 -14.31
C PRO A 151 4.80 -6.71 -15.25
N GLN A 152 4.15 -7.02 -16.38
CA GLN A 152 3.97 -6.07 -17.47
C GLN A 152 3.20 -4.80 -17.05
N SER A 153 2.07 -4.98 -16.36
CA SER A 153 1.25 -3.84 -15.91
C SER A 153 1.97 -2.96 -14.86
N TYR A 154 2.79 -3.56 -14.00
CA TYR A 154 3.60 -2.84 -13.03
C TYR A 154 4.77 -2.11 -13.68
N TYR A 155 5.39 -2.70 -14.70
CA TYR A 155 6.43 -2.05 -15.50
C TYR A 155 5.89 -0.82 -16.22
N ASP A 156 4.75 -0.96 -16.91
CA ASP A 156 4.12 0.14 -17.66
C ASP A 156 3.68 1.28 -16.71
N ALA A 157 3.12 0.94 -15.54
CA ALA A 157 2.78 1.90 -14.51
C ALA A 157 4.04 2.61 -13.97
N CYS A 158 5.12 1.88 -13.67
CA CYS A 158 6.38 2.46 -13.24
C CYS A 158 6.92 3.46 -14.25
N VAL A 159 6.94 3.12 -15.54
CA VAL A 159 7.43 4.00 -16.60
C VAL A 159 6.57 5.26 -16.70
N SER A 160 5.25 5.10 -16.66
CA SER A 160 4.30 6.22 -16.70
C SER A 160 4.47 7.17 -15.51
N ASP A 161 4.48 6.65 -14.28
CA ASP A 161 4.62 7.42 -13.04
C ASP A 161 5.97 8.13 -12.99
N THR A 162 7.01 7.40 -13.38
CA THR A 162 8.36 7.93 -13.45
C THR A 162 8.45 9.09 -14.44
N CYS A 163 7.86 8.99 -15.63
CA CYS A 163 7.80 10.10 -16.58
C CYS A 163 6.96 11.28 -16.06
N ALA A 164 5.88 11.02 -15.32
CA ALA A 164 4.95 12.04 -14.82
C ALA A 164 5.51 12.88 -13.67
N CYS A 165 6.37 12.33 -12.82
CA CYS A 165 6.89 13.03 -11.64
C CYS A 165 8.00 14.05 -11.96
N ASN A 166 7.65 15.15 -12.63
CA ASN A 166 8.59 16.09 -13.27
C ASN A 166 8.91 17.35 -12.45
N THR A 167 8.33 17.50 -11.25
CA THR A 167 8.48 18.69 -10.38
C THR A 167 9.46 18.46 -9.22
N GLY A 168 10.29 17.41 -9.28
CA GLY A 168 11.14 16.93 -8.19
C GLY A 168 10.48 15.78 -7.41
N GLY A 169 11.29 14.88 -6.84
CA GLY A 169 10.80 13.64 -6.21
C GLY A 169 10.82 12.41 -7.14
N ASP A 170 11.54 12.47 -8.26
CA ASP A 170 11.64 11.42 -9.28
C ASP A 170 11.98 10.04 -8.70
N CYS A 171 12.93 10.02 -7.75
CA CYS A 171 13.31 8.80 -7.04
C CYS A 171 12.14 8.22 -6.24
N GLU A 172 11.29 9.06 -5.64
CA GLU A 172 10.17 8.61 -4.83
C GLU A 172 9.08 7.91 -5.66
N CYS A 173 8.74 8.45 -6.84
CA CYS A 173 7.74 7.82 -7.71
C CYS A 173 8.22 6.47 -8.26
N PHE A 174 9.48 6.42 -8.70
CA PHE A 174 10.12 5.16 -9.11
C PHE A 174 10.10 4.13 -7.97
N CYS A 175 10.55 4.52 -6.77
CA CYS A 175 10.57 3.61 -5.62
C CYS A 175 9.18 3.14 -5.19
N ALA A 176 8.18 4.01 -5.25
CA ALA A 176 6.80 3.65 -4.93
C ALA A 176 6.23 2.63 -5.93
N ALA A 177 6.49 2.81 -7.23
CA ALA A 177 6.04 1.88 -8.26
C ALA A 177 6.71 0.50 -8.14
N VAL A 178 8.02 0.44 -7.91
CA VAL A 178 8.71 -0.85 -7.70
C VAL A 178 8.28 -1.50 -6.39
N ALA A 179 8.08 -0.73 -5.31
CA ALA A 179 7.56 -1.24 -4.04
C ALA A 179 6.15 -1.83 -4.19
N ALA A 180 5.31 -1.31 -5.08
CA ALA A 180 3.99 -1.86 -5.36
C ALA A 180 4.10 -3.27 -5.98
N TYR A 181 5.04 -3.49 -6.89
CA TYR A 181 5.29 -4.83 -7.44
C TYR A 181 5.86 -5.77 -6.37
N ALA A 182 6.83 -5.31 -5.58
CA ALA A 182 7.37 -6.09 -4.45
C ALA A 182 6.29 -6.48 -3.42
N ALA A 183 5.34 -5.59 -3.12
CA ALA A 183 4.22 -5.88 -2.24
C ALA A 183 3.29 -6.96 -2.82
N ALA A 184 2.99 -6.91 -4.12
CA ALA A 184 2.22 -7.95 -4.81
C ALA A 184 2.95 -9.31 -4.81
N CYS A 185 4.26 -9.30 -5.03
CA CYS A 185 5.12 -10.47 -4.90
C CYS A 185 5.06 -11.07 -3.49
N ASN A 186 5.20 -10.25 -2.46
CA ASN A 186 5.12 -10.66 -1.07
C ASN A 186 3.76 -11.30 -0.75
N GLU A 187 2.67 -10.73 -1.24
CA GLU A 187 1.32 -11.28 -1.08
C GLU A 187 1.17 -12.64 -1.80
N ALA A 188 1.79 -12.82 -2.96
CA ALA A 188 1.88 -14.09 -3.67
C ALA A 188 2.93 -15.06 -3.08
N GLY A 189 3.56 -14.71 -1.96
CA GLY A 189 4.55 -15.54 -1.27
C GLY A 189 5.91 -15.61 -1.96
N ALA A 190 6.30 -14.59 -2.70
CA ALA A 190 7.65 -14.39 -3.21
C ALA A 190 8.29 -13.17 -2.52
N CYS A 191 9.15 -13.41 -1.53
CA CYS A 191 9.89 -12.35 -0.87
C CYS A 191 11.10 -11.92 -1.70
N VAL A 192 11.12 -10.66 -2.13
CA VAL A 192 12.17 -10.13 -3.01
C VAL A 192 12.91 -8.99 -2.32
N LYS A 193 14.22 -9.15 -2.12
CA LYS A 193 15.11 -8.09 -1.63
C LYS A 193 15.61 -7.24 -2.80
N TRP A 194 14.89 -6.17 -3.11
CA TRP A 194 15.14 -5.35 -4.30
C TRP A 194 15.86 -4.03 -4.02
N ARG A 195 15.80 -3.52 -2.79
CA ARG A 195 16.49 -2.27 -2.40
C ARG A 195 17.98 -2.48 -2.21
N THR A 196 18.76 -1.48 -2.61
CA THR A 196 20.21 -1.43 -2.44
C THR A 196 20.65 -0.03 -1.99
N PRO A 197 21.90 0.18 -1.57
CA PRO A 197 22.38 1.52 -1.23
C PRO A 197 22.24 2.56 -2.36
N THR A 198 22.17 2.11 -3.62
CA THR A 198 22.01 2.99 -4.80
C THR A 198 20.60 2.97 -5.38
N ILE A 199 19.75 1.99 -5.02
CA ILE A 199 18.39 1.83 -5.50
C ILE A 199 17.45 1.87 -4.30
N CYS A 200 16.75 3.00 -4.14
CA CYS A 200 15.70 3.17 -3.14
C CYS A 200 16.13 2.80 -1.70
N PRO A 201 17.24 3.35 -1.19
CA PRO A 201 17.78 2.98 0.12
C PRO A 201 16.78 3.26 1.25
N LEU A 202 16.82 2.43 2.29
CA LEU A 202 16.13 2.65 3.56
C LEU A 202 17.18 2.79 4.67
N PHE A 203 17.13 3.91 5.39
CA PHE A 203 18.04 4.23 6.49
C PHE A 203 17.55 3.59 7.79
N CYS A 204 17.76 2.28 7.92
CA CYS A 204 17.29 1.52 9.08
C CYS A 204 18.19 1.71 10.31
N ASP A 205 19.47 1.90 10.06
CA ASP A 205 20.52 2.16 11.04
C ASP A 205 20.31 3.46 11.81
N PHE A 206 19.60 4.43 11.23
CA PHE A 206 19.19 5.66 11.91
C PHE A 206 18.45 5.41 13.25
N TYR A 207 17.78 4.27 13.39
CA TYR A 207 17.02 3.92 14.59
C TYR A 207 17.84 3.16 15.64
N ASN A 208 19.09 2.78 15.33
CA ASN A 208 19.94 2.07 16.28
C ASN A 208 20.54 3.03 17.32
N PRO A 209 20.52 2.67 18.61
CA PRO A 209 21.38 3.29 19.60
C PRO A 209 22.86 3.10 19.24
N ASP A 210 23.73 3.99 19.74
CA ASP A 210 25.17 3.90 19.50
C ASP A 210 25.73 2.55 19.96
N GLY A 211 26.39 1.85 19.04
CA GLY A 211 26.99 0.54 19.30
C GLY A 211 26.03 -0.66 19.17
N GLU A 212 24.75 -0.42 18.93
CA GLU A 212 23.72 -1.46 18.76
C GLU A 212 23.35 -1.66 17.29
N CYS A 213 22.79 -2.82 16.96
CA CYS A 213 22.37 -3.16 15.61
C CYS A 213 21.08 -3.99 15.68
N GLU A 214 19.99 -3.35 16.09
CA GLU A 214 18.69 -4.01 16.29
C GLU A 214 17.73 -3.76 15.14
N TRP A 215 17.82 -2.62 14.47
CA TRP A 215 16.93 -2.22 13.40
C TRP A 215 17.50 -2.58 12.04
N HIS A 216 16.78 -3.43 11.31
CA HIS A 216 17.20 -3.92 10.00
C HIS A 216 16.10 -3.76 8.96
N TYR A 217 16.54 -3.71 7.70
CA TYR A 217 15.65 -3.80 6.56
C TYR A 217 15.20 -5.24 6.36
N GLU A 218 13.90 -5.47 6.50
CA GLU A 218 13.24 -6.71 6.12
C GLU A 218 12.43 -6.49 4.84
N PRO A 219 12.76 -7.17 3.72
CA PRO A 219 12.01 -7.07 2.47
C PRO A 219 10.60 -7.67 2.58
N CYS A 220 10.41 -8.59 3.52
CA CYS A 220 9.15 -9.24 3.85
C CYS A 220 9.06 -9.41 5.38
N GLY A 221 8.64 -8.36 6.06
CA GLY A 221 8.43 -8.36 7.51
C GLY A 221 7.33 -9.32 7.97
N LYS A 222 7.13 -9.41 9.28
CA LYS A 222 6.18 -10.37 9.87
C LYS A 222 4.72 -9.87 9.75
N PRO A 223 3.78 -10.73 9.31
CA PRO A 223 2.33 -10.42 9.20
C PRO A 223 1.65 -9.88 10.46
N CYS A 224 2.03 -10.34 11.65
CA CYS A 224 1.46 -9.87 12.91
C CYS A 224 2.57 -9.80 13.95
N MET A 225 2.83 -8.60 14.47
CA MET A 225 3.91 -8.37 15.43
C MET A 225 3.37 -8.20 16.83
N LYS A 226 4.06 -8.83 17.78
CA LYS A 226 3.91 -8.52 19.20
C LYS A 226 4.59 -7.17 19.47
N THR A 227 3.83 -6.20 19.95
CA THR A 227 4.32 -4.85 20.28
C THR A 227 3.68 -4.38 21.57
N CYS A 228 4.10 -3.24 22.12
CA CYS A 228 3.40 -2.65 23.27
C CYS A 228 1.92 -2.31 22.98
N ARG A 229 1.57 -2.05 21.71
CA ARG A 229 0.18 -1.81 21.28
C ARG A 229 -0.58 -3.11 20.96
N ASN A 230 0.13 -4.19 20.70
CA ASN A 230 -0.41 -5.54 20.51
C ASN A 230 0.37 -6.56 21.36
N PRO A 231 0.19 -6.57 22.70
CA PRO A 231 0.99 -7.39 23.59
C PRO A 231 0.70 -8.89 23.47
N SER A 232 -0.46 -9.28 22.96
CA SER A 232 -0.77 -10.69 22.70
C SER A 232 -0.12 -11.21 21.41
N GLY A 233 0.27 -10.31 20.49
CA GLY A 233 0.69 -10.69 19.15
C GLY A 233 -0.43 -11.31 18.31
N VAL A 234 -1.70 -11.04 18.66
CA VAL A 234 -2.88 -11.56 17.96
C VAL A 234 -3.48 -10.43 17.14
N CYS A 235 -3.63 -10.65 15.83
CA CYS A 235 -4.28 -9.73 14.91
C CYS A 235 -5.68 -10.24 14.57
N TYR A 236 -6.63 -9.35 14.28
CA TYR A 236 -8.01 -9.75 13.93
C TYR A 236 -8.11 -10.44 12.56
N ASN A 237 -7.22 -10.09 11.64
CA ASN A 237 -7.24 -10.42 10.24
C ASN A 237 -5.86 -10.82 9.75
N LYS A 238 -5.82 -11.46 8.58
CA LYS A 238 -4.56 -11.82 7.91
C LYS A 238 -3.99 -10.60 7.18
N ILE A 239 -2.96 -10.00 7.75
CA ILE A 239 -2.18 -8.93 7.14
C ILE A 239 -1.06 -9.59 6.29
N PRO A 240 -0.78 -9.13 5.05
CA PRO A 240 0.33 -9.66 4.27
C PRO A 240 1.70 -9.31 4.91
N PRO A 241 2.78 -10.03 4.61
CA PRO A 241 4.14 -9.60 4.93
C PRO A 241 4.41 -8.21 4.33
N LEU A 242 4.82 -7.25 5.16
CA LEU A 242 5.06 -5.87 4.74
C LEU A 242 6.55 -5.56 4.74
N GLU A 243 7.01 -4.81 3.74
CA GLU A 243 8.39 -4.34 3.67
C GLU A 243 8.65 -3.27 4.74
N GLY A 244 9.87 -3.21 5.28
CA GLY A 244 10.37 -2.02 5.95
C GLY A 244 11.42 -2.26 7.00
N THR A 245 11.51 -1.33 7.95
CA THR A 245 12.45 -1.36 9.07
C THR A 245 11.82 -2.07 10.26
N TYR A 246 12.49 -3.11 10.77
CA TYR A 246 12.02 -3.88 11.90
C TYR A 246 13.11 -4.03 12.95
N ASN A 247 12.73 -3.94 14.22
CA ASN A 247 13.62 -4.24 15.34
C ASN A 247 13.62 -5.76 15.56
N THR A 248 14.78 -6.40 15.41
CA THR A 248 15.00 -7.84 15.60
C THR A 248 15.21 -8.21 17.08
N ALA A 249 15.61 -7.26 17.94
CA ALA A 249 15.70 -7.46 19.39
C ALA A 249 14.33 -7.61 20.09
N CYS A 250 13.23 -7.21 19.42
CA CYS A 250 11.87 -7.49 19.86
C CYS A 250 11.47 -8.98 19.73
N GLU A 251 12.34 -9.85 19.23
CA GLU A 251 12.32 -11.27 19.61
C GLU A 251 12.75 -11.38 21.07
N CYS A 252 11.85 -11.02 22.00
CA CYS A 252 12.15 -11.05 23.43
C CYS A 252 12.77 -12.41 23.82
N PRO A 253 13.98 -12.45 24.39
CA PRO A 253 14.42 -13.60 25.15
C PRO A 253 13.70 -13.59 26.51
N TYR A 254 12.39 -13.87 26.52
CA TYR A 254 11.70 -14.25 27.76
C TYR A 254 12.04 -15.71 28.08
N MET A 255 13.26 -15.93 28.56
CA MET A 255 13.65 -16.89 29.62
C MET A 255 15.17 -17.05 29.64
N GLN A 256 15.86 -16.13 30.31
CA GLN A 256 16.94 -16.53 31.21
C GLN A 256 16.66 -15.86 32.55
N VAL A 257 15.87 -16.57 33.35
CA VAL A 257 15.92 -16.45 34.80
C VAL A 257 17.33 -16.89 35.18
N PHE A 258 18.19 -15.94 35.52
CA PHE A 258 19.41 -16.27 36.25
C PHE A 258 18.98 -16.71 37.65
N LEU A 259 18.99 -18.03 37.87
CA LEU A 259 19.26 -18.61 39.18
C LEU A 259 20.76 -18.54 39.44
#